data_AF-A0A4R1HCB5-F1
#
_entry.id   AF-A0A4R1HCB5-F1
#
_cell.length_a   1.000
_cell.length_b   1.000
_cell.length_c   1.000
_cell.angle_alpha   90.00
_cell.angle_beta   90.00
_cell.angle_gamma   90.00
#
_symmetry.space_group_name_H-M   'P 1'
#
loop_
_entity.id
_entity.type
_entity.pdbx_description
1 polymer ?
#
loop_
_entity_poly.entity_id
_entity_poly.type
_entity_poly.pdbx_seq_one_letter_code
_entity_poly.pdbx_strand_id
1 'polypeptide(L)'
;MVLDAIYNYGVKDHMNARKLFYHKATRGDVIVEMVIWQLPENSVERPHSLKYRFFCGTAESCYVRYDNETGKGDHRHYGAQEEHYPFQSIERLVEDFRSDCVRLADWEW
;
A
#
# COMPACT_ATOMS: atom_id res chain seq x y z
N MET A 1 -12.36 6.74 -16.84
CA MET A 1 -13.35 5.68 -16.53
C MET A 1 -12.57 4.41 -16.24
N VAL A 2 -12.10 4.25 -15.00
CA VAL A 2 -11.39 3.03 -14.57
C VAL A 2 -11.65 2.82 -13.07
N LEU A 3 -12.91 2.56 -12.71
CA LEU A 3 -13.32 2.23 -11.34
C LEU A 3 -13.70 0.75 -11.18
N ASP A 4 -13.58 -0.06 -12.24
CA ASP A 4 -14.26 -1.36 -12.31
C ASP A 4 -13.43 -2.58 -11.89
N ALA A 5 -12.34 -2.41 -11.15
CA ALA A 5 -11.53 -3.56 -10.69
C ALA A 5 -11.43 -3.70 -9.16
N ILE A 6 -12.33 -3.08 -8.38
CA ILE A 6 -12.22 -3.07 -6.91
C ILE A 6 -12.78 -4.34 -6.23
N TYR A 7 -13.48 -5.22 -6.92
CA TYR A 7 -13.97 -6.45 -6.29
C TYR A 7 -13.23 -7.68 -6.82
N ASN A 8 -12.40 -8.32 -5.98
CA ASN A 8 -12.64 -9.70 -5.54
C ASN A 8 -11.46 -10.36 -4.77
N TYR A 9 -11.88 -11.27 -3.87
CA TYR A 9 -11.15 -12.34 -3.17
C TYR A 9 -10.41 -12.03 -1.85
N GLY A 10 -11.13 -12.33 -0.77
CA GLY A 10 -10.62 -12.46 0.58
C GLY A 10 -9.81 -13.74 0.80
N VAL A 11 -8.64 -13.58 1.40
CA VAL A 11 -7.86 -14.65 2.04
C VAL A 11 -7.80 -14.29 3.52
N LYS A 12 -8.25 -15.20 4.38
CA LYS A 12 -8.12 -15.10 5.84
C LYS A 12 -6.66 -15.27 6.22
N ASP A 13 -5.96 -14.17 6.48
CA ASP A 13 -4.72 -14.18 7.26
C ASP A 13 -5.04 -14.05 8.75
N HIS A 14 -4.08 -14.33 9.64
CA HIS A 14 -4.25 -14.46 11.11
C HIS A 14 -4.70 -13.19 11.87
N MET A 15 -5.22 -12.17 11.18
CA MET A 15 -6.07 -11.10 11.72
C MET A 15 -7.49 -11.31 11.21
N ASN A 16 -8.52 -11.00 11.99
CA ASN A 16 -9.91 -10.90 11.50
C ASN A 16 -10.09 -9.69 10.54
N ALA A 17 -9.21 -9.54 9.56
CA ALA A 17 -9.15 -8.45 8.62
C ALA A 17 -9.59 -8.95 7.23
N ARG A 18 -10.49 -8.19 6.59
CA ARG A 18 -11.00 -8.49 5.24
C ARG A 18 -10.12 -7.80 4.20
N LYS A 19 -9.47 -8.58 3.33
CA LYS A 19 -8.73 -8.02 2.17
C LYS A 19 -9.70 -7.26 1.26
N LEU A 20 -9.47 -5.96 1.09
CA LEU A 20 -10.27 -5.07 0.24
C LEU A 20 -9.68 -4.96 -1.17
N PHE A 21 -8.36 -4.94 -1.25
CA PHE A 21 -7.64 -4.72 -2.49
C PHE A 21 -6.34 -5.52 -2.52
N TYR A 22 -6.05 -6.07 -3.69
CA TYR A 22 -4.78 -6.73 -3.99
C TYR A 22 -4.40 -6.46 -5.44
N HIS A 23 -3.21 -5.94 -5.63
CA HIS A 23 -2.58 -5.79 -6.94
C HIS A 23 -1.12 -6.20 -6.83
N LYS A 24 -0.64 -7.00 -7.78
CA LYS A 24 0.77 -7.32 -7.92
C LYS A 24 1.10 -7.38 -9.40
N ALA A 25 2.17 -6.68 -9.79
CA ALA A 25 2.67 -6.65 -11.14
C ALA A 25 4.20 -6.63 -11.13
N THR A 26 4.79 -7.11 -12.23
CA THR A 26 6.24 -7.14 -12.42
C THR A 26 6.60 -6.64 -13.81
N ARG A 27 7.62 -5.80 -13.92
CA ARG A 27 8.17 -5.33 -15.19
C ARG A 27 9.70 -5.37 -15.12
N GLY A 28 10.31 -6.28 -15.88
CA GLY A 28 11.72 -6.60 -15.68
C GLY A 28 11.93 -7.21 -14.28
N ASP A 29 12.86 -6.63 -13.52
CA ASP A 29 13.15 -6.97 -12.13
C ASP A 29 12.35 -6.15 -11.11
N VAL A 30 11.60 -5.15 -11.56
CA VAL A 30 10.78 -4.30 -10.70
C VAL A 30 9.45 -4.98 -10.39
N ILE A 31 9.09 -4.95 -9.11
CA ILE A 31 7.86 -5.48 -8.53
C ILE A 31 7.08 -4.29 -7.97
N VAL A 32 5.80 -4.21 -8.31
CA VAL A 32 4.82 -3.35 -7.64
C VAL A 32 3.79 -4.25 -6.98
N GLU A 33 3.60 -4.13 -5.67
CA GLU A 33 2.61 -4.88 -4.90
C GLU A 33 1.85 -3.93 -3.97
N MET A 34 0.51 -3.98 -4.01
CA MET A 34 -0.38 -3.14 -3.23
C MET A 34 -1.42 -4.02 -2.55
N VAL A 35 -1.51 -3.93 -1.23
CA VAL A 35 -2.51 -4.66 -0.45
C VAL A 35 -3.19 -3.74 0.54
N ILE A 36 -4.53 -3.82 0.60
CA ILE A 36 -5.35 -3.13 1.61
C ILE A 36 -6.23 -4.16 2.31
N TRP A 37 -6.29 -4.06 3.64
CA TRP A 37 -7.19 -4.82 4.49
C TRP A 37 -8.05 -3.88 5.32
N GLN A 38 -9.33 -4.24 5.46
CA GLN A 38 -10.24 -3.69 6.46
C GLN A 38 -10.02 -4.43 7.78
N LEU A 39 -9.66 -3.69 8.83
CA LEU A 39 -9.63 -4.17 10.20
C LEU A 39 -11.06 -4.21 10.77
N PRO A 40 -11.34 -5.12 11.72
CA PRO A 40 -12.67 -5.27 12.30
C PRO A 40 -13.07 -4.07 13.17
N GLU A 41 -12.09 -3.39 13.75
CA GLU A 41 -12.27 -2.23 14.63
C GLU A 41 -11.25 -1.14 14.28
N ASN A 42 -11.57 0.11 14.58
CA ASN A 42 -10.59 1.19 14.57
C ASN A 42 -9.72 1.12 15.83
N SER A 43 -8.56 1.79 15.78
CA SER A 43 -7.75 2.06 16.96
C SER A 43 -7.30 3.51 16.94
N VAL A 44 -6.74 4.00 18.05
CA VAL A 44 -6.11 5.34 18.10
C VAL A 44 -5.02 5.47 17.02
N GLU A 45 -4.29 4.38 16.76
CA GLU A 45 -3.22 4.34 15.75
C GLU A 45 -3.75 4.24 14.31
N ARG A 46 -4.97 3.69 14.12
CA ARG A 46 -5.59 3.46 12.80
C ARG A 46 -7.07 3.84 12.88
N PRO A 47 -7.38 5.14 12.93
CA PRO A 47 -8.76 5.61 13.11
C PRO A 47 -9.66 5.24 11.92
N HIS A 48 -9.06 5.04 10.75
CA HIS A 48 -9.73 4.63 9.51
C HIS A 48 -9.94 3.11 9.40
N SER A 49 -9.55 2.30 10.39
CA SER A 49 -9.69 0.83 10.38
C SER A 49 -9.08 0.14 9.15
N LEU A 50 -8.05 0.73 8.53
CA LEU A 50 -7.35 0.09 7.39
C LEU A 50 -5.96 -0.33 7.81
N LYS A 51 -5.53 -1.48 7.34
CA LYS A 51 -4.13 -1.84 7.23
C LYS A 51 -3.75 -1.83 5.76
N TYR A 52 -2.57 -1.33 5.42
CA TYR A 52 -2.09 -1.41 4.04
C TYR A 52 -0.59 -1.70 3.99
N ARG A 53 -0.17 -2.20 2.83
CA ARG A 53 1.23 -2.38 2.46
C ARG A 53 1.36 -2.23 0.96
N PHE A 54 1.94 -1.14 0.51
CA PHE A 54 2.31 -0.91 -0.89
C PHE A 54 3.83 -0.92 -1.01
N PHE A 55 4.36 -1.60 -2.02
CA PHE A 55 5.79 -1.80 -2.24
C PHE A 55 6.10 -1.63 -3.72
N CYS A 56 7.16 -0.87 -4.01
CA CYS A 56 7.77 -0.79 -5.33
C CYS A 56 9.29 -0.94 -5.18
N GLY A 57 9.87 -1.88 -5.91
CA GLY A 57 11.29 -2.21 -5.78
C GLY A 57 11.67 -3.49 -6.51
N THR A 58 12.93 -3.89 -6.39
CA THR A 58 13.43 -5.17 -6.87
C THR A 58 13.54 -6.16 -5.72
N ALA A 59 14.07 -7.35 -5.98
CA ALA A 59 14.42 -8.31 -4.93
C ALA A 59 15.49 -7.77 -3.96
N GLU A 60 16.33 -6.82 -4.40
CA GLU A 60 17.48 -6.32 -3.64
C GLU A 60 17.27 -4.90 -3.09
N SER A 61 16.33 -4.14 -3.65
CA SER A 61 16.16 -2.71 -3.35
C SER A 61 14.70 -2.31 -3.21
N CYS A 62 14.37 -1.60 -2.14
CA CYS A 62 13.07 -0.96 -1.95
C CYS A 62 13.15 0.48 -2.44
N TYR A 63 12.46 0.82 -3.53
CA TYR A 63 12.41 2.21 -4.01
C TYR A 63 11.43 3.03 -3.20
N VAL A 64 10.22 2.50 -3.00
CA VAL A 64 9.21 3.13 -2.15
C VAL A 64 8.32 2.10 -1.48
N ARG A 65 7.97 2.34 -0.22
CA ARG A 65 6.99 1.55 0.53
C ARG A 65 6.04 2.45 1.30
N TYR A 66 4.75 2.13 1.27
CA TYR A 66 3.75 2.76 2.13
C TYR A 66 3.18 1.68 3.03
N ASP A 67 3.23 1.87 4.35
CA ASP A 67 2.61 0.96 5.29
C ASP A 67 2.16 1.69 6.57
N ASN A 68 1.42 1.00 7.42
CA ASN A 68 0.99 1.54 8.69
C ASN A 68 1.20 0.54 9.84
N GLU A 69 2.43 0.05 9.97
CA GLU A 69 2.86 -0.84 11.06
C GLU A 69 2.39 -0.34 12.45
N THR A 70 2.03 -1.30 13.31
CA THR A 70 1.53 -1.01 14.66
C THR A 70 2.59 -0.24 15.45
N GLY A 71 2.20 0.81 16.16
CA GLY A 71 3.10 1.67 16.90
C GLY A 71 3.78 2.78 16.09
N LYS A 72 3.60 2.83 14.76
CA LYS A 72 4.15 3.90 13.90
C LYS A 72 3.10 4.80 13.27
N GLY A 73 1.88 4.28 13.08
CA GLY A 73 0.85 4.96 12.29
C GLY A 73 1.22 4.96 10.79
N ASP A 74 0.52 5.80 10.02
CA ASP A 74 0.72 5.89 8.58
C ASP A 74 2.06 6.54 8.23
N HIS A 75 2.85 5.84 7.42
CA HIS A 75 4.17 6.30 6.99
C HIS A 75 4.56 5.75 5.62
N ARG A 76 5.60 6.35 5.05
CA ARG A 76 6.23 5.87 3.82
C ARG A 76 7.75 5.83 3.95
N HIS A 77 8.36 4.98 3.13
CA HIS A 77 9.79 4.76 3.05
C HIS A 77 10.28 5.09 1.65
N TYR A 78 11.37 5.84 1.54
CA TYR A 78 12.16 5.98 0.33
C TYR A 78 13.53 5.36 0.57
N GLY A 79 13.75 4.14 0.07
CA GLY A 79 14.90 3.35 0.50
C GLY A 79 14.90 3.15 2.02
N ALA A 80 15.91 3.70 2.69
CA ALA A 80 16.08 3.65 4.15
C ALA A 80 15.47 4.83 4.90
N GLN A 81 14.99 5.87 4.20
CA GLN A 81 14.41 7.05 4.83
C GLN A 81 12.93 6.83 5.11
N GLU A 82 12.54 6.94 6.38
CA GLU A 82 11.16 6.83 6.85
C GLU A 82 10.59 8.23 7.14
N GLU A 83 9.36 8.50 6.69
CA GLU A 83 8.64 9.72 7.04
C GLU A 83 7.15 9.49 7.25
N HIS A 84 6.54 10.33 8.09
CA HIS A 84 5.10 10.31 8.34
C HIS A 84 4.32 10.56 7.06
N TYR A 85 3.29 9.76 6.83
CA TYR A 85 2.36 9.90 5.72
C TYR A 85 0.99 10.37 6.24
N PRO A 86 0.54 11.58 5.90
CA PRO A 86 -0.75 12.08 6.36
C PRO A 86 -1.89 11.42 5.56
N PHE A 87 -2.36 10.26 6.03
CA PHE A 87 -3.45 9.53 5.38
C PHE A 87 -4.71 10.42 5.26
N GLN A 88 -5.23 10.53 4.03
CA GLN A 88 -6.46 11.29 3.74
C GLN A 88 -7.59 10.40 3.23
N SER A 89 -7.29 9.50 2.29
CA SER A 89 -8.25 8.58 1.68
C SER A 89 -7.51 7.44 0.99
N ILE A 90 -8.23 6.37 0.64
CA ILE A 90 -7.68 5.27 -0.15
C ILE A 90 -7.27 5.77 -1.53
N GLU A 91 -8.08 6.65 -2.14
CA GLU A 91 -7.83 7.22 -3.45
C GLU A 91 -6.52 8.02 -3.47
N ARG A 92 -6.28 8.86 -2.46
CA ARG A 92 -5.02 9.60 -2.30
C ARG A 92 -3.83 8.68 -2.03
N LEU A 93 -4.01 7.68 -1.16
CA LEU A 93 -2.98 6.68 -0.89
C LEU A 93 -2.54 5.96 -2.17
N VAL A 94 -3.50 5.59 -3.03
CA VAL A 94 -3.21 4.97 -4.33
C VAL A 94 -2.53 5.98 -5.25
N GLU A 95 -3.06 7.18 -5.43
CA GLU A 95 -2.52 8.21 -6.34
C GLU A 95 -1.08 8.62 -5.98
N ASP A 96 -0.80 8.83 -4.70
CA ASP A 96 0.53 9.20 -4.20
C ASP A 96 1.53 8.08 -4.46
N PHE A 97 1.17 6.84 -4.12
CA PHE A 97 2.02 5.69 -4.39
C PHE A 97 2.24 5.46 -5.88
N ARG A 98 1.22 5.64 -6.71
CA ARG A 98 1.33 5.55 -8.18
C ARG A 98 2.33 6.57 -8.71
N SER A 99 2.24 7.80 -8.23
CA SER A 99 3.13 8.90 -8.60
C SER A 99 4.58 8.60 -8.20
N ASP A 100 4.80 8.00 -7.03
CA ASP A 100 6.14 7.58 -6.60
C ASP A 100 6.69 6.41 -7.41
N CYS A 101 5.86 5.45 -7.81
CA CYS A 101 6.30 4.36 -8.69
C CYS A 101 6.76 4.89 -10.06
N VAL A 102 6.03 5.85 -10.64
CA VAL A 102 6.43 6.53 -11.87
C VAL A 102 7.76 7.25 -11.64
N ARG A 103 7.85 8.06 -10.58
CA ARG A 103 9.01 8.91 -10.29
C ARG A 103 10.30 8.13 -9.99
N LEU A 104 10.20 6.98 -9.33
CA LEU A 104 11.34 6.24 -8.79
C LEU A 104 11.71 4.99 -9.58
N ALA A 105 10.77 4.43 -10.33
CA ALA A 105 10.95 3.18 -11.07
C ALA A 105 10.55 3.28 -12.54
N ASP A 106 10.20 4.47 -13.02
CA ASP A 106 9.67 4.72 -14.37
C ASP A 106 8.44 3.84 -14.68
N TRP A 107 7.67 3.48 -13.65
CA TRP A 107 6.57 2.53 -13.75
C TRP A 107 5.38 3.10 -14.52
N GLU A 108 4.79 2.32 -15.41
CA GLU A 108 3.60 2.69 -16.20
C GLU A 108 2.36 1.91 -15.70
N TRP A 109 1.24 2.62 -15.47
CA TRP A 109 0.02 2.11 -14.82
C TRP A 109 -1.09 1.72 -15.79
#